data_AF-A0A3D0XCJ0-F1
#
_entry.id   AF-A0A3D0XCJ0-F1
#
_cell.length_a   1.000
_cell.length_b   1.000
_cell.length_c   1.000
_cell.angle_alpha   90.00
_cell.angle_beta   90.00
_cell.angle_gamma   90.00
#
_symmetry.space_group_name_H-M   'P 1'
#
loop_
_entity.id
_entity.type
_entity.pdbx_description
1 polymer ?
#
loop_
_entity_poly.entity_id
_entity_poly.type
_entity_poly.pdbx_seq_one_letter_code
_entity_poly.pdbx_strand_id
1 'polypeptide(L)'
;MTAVPELLDLIDVEGDIVTADAMSCQKKIVEKIIKKKADYAIGLKQNQPALYKDTEDYFNEFCDDIPMKSTLDKRHGRIEKREYQLLTELSWLEQKDEWEGLKGLGCVKSTVTETMTTTIPHMSKLLLIWHTASALMKMMWFCLWIMATRWTKSRN
;
A
#
# COMPACT_ATOMS: atom_id res chain seq x y z
N MET A 1 19.60 8.68 6.24
CA MET A 1 19.09 8.40 4.88
C MET A 1 18.37 9.63 4.38
N THR A 2 18.98 10.42 3.49
CA THR A 2 18.47 11.71 2.95
C THR A 2 18.15 11.69 1.46
N ALA A 3 18.40 10.58 0.77
CA ALA A 3 18.33 10.51 -0.69
C ALA A 3 16.91 10.68 -1.28
N VAL A 4 15.85 10.22 -0.59
CA VAL A 4 14.48 10.29 -1.15
C VAL A 4 13.92 11.72 -1.18
N PRO A 5 14.01 12.52 -0.09
CA PRO A 5 13.64 13.92 -0.16
C PRO A 5 14.43 14.72 -1.20
N GLU A 6 15.74 14.49 -1.34
CA GLU A 6 16.57 15.17 -2.34
C GLU A 6 16.16 14.78 -3.76
N LEU A 7 15.92 13.50 -4.01
CA LEU A 7 15.41 13.04 -5.30
C LEU A 7 14.09 13.71 -5.64
N LEU A 8 13.16 13.78 -4.68
CA LEU A 8 11.89 14.46 -4.86
C LEU A 8 12.07 15.92 -5.28
N ASP A 9 13.12 16.64 -4.87
CA ASP A 9 13.37 18.01 -5.33
C ASP A 9 13.74 18.07 -6.81
N LEU A 10 14.51 17.09 -7.28
CA LEU A 10 15.09 17.05 -8.63
C LEU A 10 14.11 16.61 -9.72
N ILE A 11 13.00 15.98 -9.33
CA ILE A 11 12.00 15.47 -10.27
C ILE A 11 10.70 16.29 -10.17
N ASP A 12 10.04 16.46 -11.31
CA ASP A 12 8.68 16.97 -11.38
C ASP A 12 7.69 15.81 -11.25
N VAL A 13 6.77 15.94 -10.31
CA VAL A 13 5.77 14.92 -9.96
C VAL A 13 4.38 15.54 -9.83
N GLU A 14 4.19 16.80 -10.23
CA GLU A 14 2.89 17.48 -10.13
C GLU A 14 1.81 16.67 -10.88
N GLY A 15 0.74 16.30 -10.16
CA GLY A 15 -0.34 15.47 -10.71
C GLY A 15 -0.05 13.97 -10.82
N ASP A 16 1.15 13.50 -10.45
CA ASP A 16 1.51 12.08 -10.42
C ASP A 16 1.20 11.43 -9.06
N ILE A 17 1.25 10.09 -9.04
CA ILE A 17 1.19 9.29 -7.81
C ILE A 17 2.60 8.82 -7.48
N VAL A 18 3.17 9.34 -6.39
CA VAL A 18 4.46 8.90 -5.87
C VAL A 18 4.28 7.63 -5.07
N THR A 19 5.04 6.61 -5.45
CA THR A 19 4.97 5.29 -4.82
C THR A 19 6.33 4.93 -4.28
N ALA A 20 6.38 4.52 -3.02
CA ALA A 20 7.64 4.22 -2.36
C ALA A 20 7.52 3.01 -1.44
N ASP A 21 8.67 2.39 -1.17
CA ASP A 21 8.73 1.30 -0.21
C ASP A 21 8.48 1.81 1.22
N ALA A 22 8.29 0.85 2.13
CA ALA A 22 7.97 1.19 3.50
C ALA A 22 9.13 1.83 4.28
N MET A 23 10.39 1.65 3.85
CA MET A 23 11.51 2.37 4.49
C MET A 23 11.40 3.88 4.26
N SER A 24 10.70 4.26 3.19
CA SER A 24 10.37 5.63 2.83
C SER A 24 9.02 6.12 3.43
N CYS A 25 8.37 5.32 4.28
CA CYS A 25 7.14 5.68 5.01
C CYS A 25 7.45 6.66 6.15
N GLN A 26 7.82 7.88 5.79
CA GLN A 26 8.19 8.95 6.69
C GLN A 26 7.32 10.17 6.42
N LYS A 27 6.81 10.80 7.48
CA LYS A 27 5.92 11.96 7.40
C LYS A 27 6.50 13.10 6.55
N LYS A 28 7.80 13.40 6.71
CA LYS A 28 8.51 14.41 5.91
C LYS A 28 8.52 14.14 4.41
N ILE A 29 8.55 12.86 3.99
CA ILE A 29 8.49 12.49 2.57
C ILE A 29 7.07 12.74 2.06
N VAL A 30 6.07 12.33 2.82
CA VAL A 30 4.64 12.58 2.54
C VAL A 30 4.35 14.07 2.40
N GLU A 31 4.74 14.89 3.37
CA GLU A 31 4.56 16.35 3.34
C GLU A 31 5.17 16.96 2.07
N LYS A 32 6.33 16.44 1.64
CA LYS A 32 7.02 16.94 0.46
C LYS A 32 6.30 16.59 -0.84
N ILE A 33 5.76 15.37 -0.93
CA ILE A 33 4.94 14.92 -2.07
C ILE A 33 3.70 15.83 -2.19
N ILE A 34 3.02 16.11 -1.08
CA ILE A 34 1.86 17.01 -1.06
C ILE A 34 2.22 18.43 -1.46
N LYS A 35 3.34 18.99 -0.95
CA LYS A 35 3.83 20.31 -1.35
C LYS A 35 4.14 20.41 -2.84
N LYS A 36 4.53 19.30 -3.47
CA LYS A 36 4.70 19.18 -4.93
C LYS A 36 3.40 18.87 -5.69
N LYS A 37 2.23 18.93 -5.02
CA LYS A 37 0.90 18.66 -5.58
C LYS A 37 0.78 17.30 -6.25
N ALA A 38 1.44 16.30 -5.65
CA ALA A 38 1.39 14.92 -6.07
C ALA A 38 0.57 14.10 -5.07
N ASP A 39 0.05 12.97 -5.54
CA ASP A 39 -0.59 11.93 -4.73
C ASP A 39 0.46 10.94 -4.19
N TYR A 40 0.12 10.12 -3.19
CA TYR A 40 1.00 9.04 -2.76
C TYR A 40 0.30 7.70 -2.46
N ALA A 41 1.06 6.63 -2.73
CA ALA A 41 0.77 5.27 -2.28
C ALA A 41 2.05 4.66 -1.68
N ILE A 42 2.19 4.69 -0.36
CA ILE A 42 3.44 4.29 0.32
C ILE A 42 3.19 3.06 1.18
N GLY A 43 4.12 2.11 1.14
CA GLY A 43 4.03 0.91 1.96
C GLY A 43 4.06 1.20 3.45
N LEU A 44 3.12 0.65 4.21
CA LEU A 44 3.12 0.70 5.67
C LEU A 44 3.75 -0.59 6.22
N LYS A 45 4.80 -0.46 7.03
CA LYS A 45 5.43 -1.58 7.75
C LYS A 45 5.68 -1.19 9.21
N GLN A 46 6.36 -2.09 9.93
CA GLN A 46 6.70 -1.95 11.35
C GLN A 46 7.60 -0.76 11.71
N ASN A 47 8.10 0.01 10.73
CA ASN A 47 8.79 1.28 11.00
C ASN A 47 7.84 2.41 11.45
N GLN A 48 6.52 2.20 11.34
CA GLN A 48 5.48 3.02 11.95
C GLN A 48 4.59 2.10 12.81
N PRO A 49 5.07 1.64 13.99
CA PRO A 49 4.51 0.47 14.66
C PRO A 49 3.08 0.65 15.17
N ALA A 50 2.73 1.83 15.69
CA ALA A 50 1.37 2.12 16.16
C ALA A 50 0.37 2.09 15.00
N LEU A 51 0.60 2.92 13.98
CA LEU A 51 -0.21 2.97 12.76
C LEU A 51 -0.31 1.59 12.07
N TYR A 52 0.80 0.84 12.01
CA TYR A 52 0.81 -0.50 11.43
C TYR A 52 -0.11 -1.45 12.19
N LYS A 53 -0.06 -1.41 13.53
CA LYS A 53 -0.88 -2.26 14.39
C LYS A 53 -2.35 -1.87 14.32
N ASP A 54 -2.69 -0.60 14.42
CA ASP A 54 -4.08 -0.14 14.36
C ASP A 54 -4.72 -0.49 13.01
N THR A 55 -3.95 -0.35 11.92
CA THR A 55 -4.36 -0.79 10.59
C THR A 55 -4.52 -2.32 10.51
N GLU A 56 -3.61 -3.08 11.13
CA GLU A 56 -3.70 -4.55 11.18
C GLU A 56 -4.96 -5.03 11.90
N ASP A 57 -5.19 -4.51 13.09
CA ASP A 57 -6.30 -4.88 13.96
C ASP A 57 -7.62 -4.56 13.24
N TYR A 58 -7.73 -3.38 12.62
CA TYR A 58 -8.93 -2.99 11.87
C TYR A 58 -9.22 -3.93 10.68
N PHE A 59 -8.23 -4.22 9.83
CA PHE A 59 -8.43 -5.10 8.67
C PHE A 59 -8.59 -6.58 9.04
N ASN A 60 -8.28 -6.97 10.27
CA ASN A 60 -8.57 -8.30 10.78
C ASN A 60 -9.98 -8.40 11.35
N GLU A 61 -10.44 -7.38 12.08
CA GLU A 61 -11.76 -7.37 12.72
C GLU A 61 -12.88 -7.09 11.72
N PHE A 62 -12.73 -6.09 10.85
CA PHE A 62 -13.78 -5.62 9.94
C PHE A 62 -13.60 -6.09 8.51
N CYS A 63 -12.87 -7.20 8.32
CA CYS A 63 -12.44 -7.61 6.98
C CYS A 63 -13.62 -7.97 6.06
N ASP A 64 -14.73 -8.47 6.61
CA ASP A 64 -15.91 -8.83 5.83
C ASP A 64 -16.79 -7.62 5.48
N ASP A 65 -16.65 -6.53 6.22
CA ASP A 65 -17.43 -5.30 6.05
C ASP A 65 -16.82 -4.35 5.00
N ILE A 66 -15.55 -4.56 4.64
CA ILE A 66 -14.84 -3.72 3.67
C ILE A 66 -14.94 -4.35 2.27
N PRO A 67 -15.45 -3.60 1.27
CA PRO A 67 -15.55 -4.09 -0.11
C PRO A 67 -14.22 -4.68 -0.61
N MET A 68 -14.29 -5.93 -1.04
CA MET A 68 -13.13 -6.71 -1.48
C MET A 68 -13.18 -6.98 -2.97
N LYS A 69 -12.03 -6.83 -3.64
CA LYS A 69 -11.80 -7.35 -4.99
C LYS A 69 -10.76 -8.45 -4.95
N SER A 70 -10.96 -9.54 -5.66
CA SER A 70 -9.98 -10.63 -5.73
C SER A 70 -9.46 -10.88 -7.14
N THR A 71 -8.25 -11.39 -7.24
CA THR A 71 -7.64 -11.87 -8.48
C THR A 71 -6.96 -13.21 -8.25
N LEU A 72 -6.96 -14.05 -9.28
CA LEU A 72 -6.29 -15.34 -9.30
C LEU A 72 -5.30 -15.37 -10.47
N ASP A 73 -4.02 -15.60 -10.17
CA ASP A 73 -2.98 -15.82 -11.18
C ASP A 73 -2.43 -17.24 -11.04
N LYS A 74 -2.44 -18.02 -12.12
CA LYS A 74 -1.95 -19.39 -12.16
C LYS A 74 -0.74 -19.46 -13.08
N ARG A 75 0.45 -19.72 -12.51
CA ARG A 75 1.71 -19.86 -13.27
C ARG A 75 2.52 -21.03 -12.75
N HIS A 76 3.00 -21.89 -13.65
CA HIS A 76 3.97 -22.95 -13.35
C HIS A 76 3.65 -23.83 -12.12
N GLY A 77 2.38 -24.19 -11.92
CA GLY A 77 1.95 -25.01 -10.77
C GLY A 77 1.71 -24.22 -9.47
N ARG A 78 1.96 -22.90 -9.48
CA ARG A 78 1.63 -21.97 -8.40
C ARG A 78 0.31 -21.27 -8.71
N ILE A 79 -0.59 -21.22 -7.74
CA ILE A 79 -1.80 -20.40 -7.78
C ILE A 79 -1.63 -19.30 -6.75
N GLU A 80 -1.69 -18.05 -7.18
CA GLU A 80 -1.66 -16.89 -6.31
C GLU A 80 -3.04 -16.21 -6.31
N LYS A 81 -3.69 -16.22 -5.15
CA LYS A 81 -4.92 -15.45 -4.89
C LYS A 81 -4.52 -14.16 -4.19
N ARG A 82 -4.91 -13.01 -4.76
CA ARG A 82 -4.74 -11.70 -4.12
C ARG A 82 -6.11 -11.08 -3.86
N GLU A 83 -6.31 -10.59 -2.65
CA GLU A 83 -7.53 -9.94 -2.18
C GLU A 83 -7.20 -8.50 -1.78
N TYR A 84 -7.90 -7.55 -2.37
CA TYR A 84 -7.66 -6.11 -2.25
C TYR A 84 -8.82 -5.47 -1.51
N GLN A 85 -8.51 -4.68 -0.49
CA GLN A 85 -9.47 -3.92 0.32
C GLN A 85 -9.00 -2.47 0.41
N LEU A 86 -9.95 -1.55 0.30
CA LEU A 86 -9.71 -0.11 0.43
C LEU A 86 -10.67 0.43 1.48
N LEU A 87 -10.09 1.06 2.50
CA LEU A 87 -10.82 1.75 3.55
C LEU A 87 -10.63 3.24 3.40
N THR A 88 -11.73 4.00 3.31
CA THR A 88 -11.71 5.47 3.19
C THR A 88 -12.24 6.17 4.43
N GLU A 89 -12.99 5.46 5.27
CA GLU A 89 -13.48 5.98 6.53
C GLU A 89 -12.42 5.79 7.61
N LEU A 90 -11.79 6.90 8.00
CA LEU A 90 -10.60 6.93 8.87
C LEU A 90 -10.85 7.69 10.18
N SER A 91 -12.10 7.95 10.56
CA SER A 91 -12.44 8.68 11.80
C SER A 91 -11.98 7.98 13.07
N TRP A 92 -11.77 6.66 13.01
CA TRP A 92 -11.26 5.83 14.10
C TRP A 92 -9.73 5.87 14.25
N LEU A 93 -9.00 6.37 13.24
CA LEU A 93 -7.54 6.34 13.22
C LEU A 93 -6.96 7.58 13.89
N GLU A 94 -6.44 7.43 15.11
CA GLU A 94 -5.91 8.55 15.90
C GLU A 94 -4.76 9.29 15.21
N GLN A 95 -3.86 8.57 14.54
CA GLN A 95 -2.68 9.18 13.92
C GLN A 95 -2.97 9.79 12.54
N LYS A 96 -4.23 9.80 12.08
CA LYS A 96 -4.60 10.29 10.74
C LYS A 96 -4.04 11.67 10.45
N ASP A 97 -4.17 12.60 11.39
CA ASP A 97 -3.76 14.00 11.22
C ASP A 97 -2.23 14.17 11.20
N GLU A 98 -1.48 13.15 11.59
CA GLU A 98 -0.03 13.14 11.48
C GLU A 98 0.47 12.85 10.04
N TRP A 99 -0.43 12.41 9.15
CA TRP A 99 -0.14 12.06 7.77
C TRP A 99 -0.84 13.03 6.83
N GLU A 100 -0.08 14.01 6.33
CA GLU A 100 -0.62 15.09 5.52
C GLU A 100 -1.42 14.55 4.33
N GLY A 101 -2.70 14.92 4.29
CA GLY A 101 -3.64 14.59 3.23
C GLY A 101 -4.20 13.16 3.26
N LEU A 102 -3.89 12.31 4.25
CA LEU A 102 -4.29 10.89 4.27
C LEU A 102 -5.80 10.68 4.01
N LYS A 103 -6.15 9.90 2.98
CA LYS A 103 -7.54 9.67 2.56
C LYS A 103 -8.00 8.22 2.64
N GLY A 104 -7.07 7.26 2.71
CA GLY A 104 -7.44 5.87 2.86
C GLY A 104 -6.29 4.97 3.26
N LEU A 105 -6.66 3.75 3.66
CA LEU A 105 -5.77 2.65 3.92
C LEU A 105 -6.06 1.52 2.94
N GLY A 106 -5.02 0.95 2.36
CA GLY A 106 -5.11 -0.20 1.47
C GLY A 106 -4.57 -1.45 2.15
N CYS A 107 -5.31 -2.55 2.04
CA CYS A 107 -4.86 -3.86 2.48
C CYS A 107 -4.89 -4.85 1.33
N VAL A 108 -3.83 -5.67 1.24
CA VAL A 108 -3.76 -6.78 0.29
C VAL A 108 -3.38 -8.04 1.02
N LYS A 109 -4.24 -9.06 0.93
CA LYS A 109 -3.98 -10.41 1.40
C LYS A 109 -3.56 -11.26 0.20
N SER A 110 -2.36 -11.85 0.23
CA SER A 110 -1.88 -12.78 -0.80
C SER A 110 -1.76 -14.18 -0.25
N THR A 111 -2.43 -15.14 -0.89
CA THR A 111 -2.37 -16.56 -0.56
C THR A 111 -1.78 -17.30 -1.74
N VAL A 112 -0.70 -18.03 -1.49
CA VAL A 112 -0.02 -18.86 -2.50
C VAL A 112 -0.29 -20.32 -2.20
N THR A 113 -0.82 -21.03 -3.19
CA THR A 113 -1.02 -22.48 -3.17
C THR A 113 -0.08 -23.10 -4.20
N GLU A 114 0.83 -23.94 -3.71
CA GLU A 114 1.60 -24.87 -4.53
C GLU A 114 1.08 -26.29 -4.28
N THR A 115 1.33 -27.20 -5.22
CA THR A 115 0.69 -28.50 -5.48
C THR A 115 0.17 -29.33 -4.29
N MET A 116 0.69 -29.18 -3.06
CA MET A 116 0.16 -29.78 -1.82
C MET A 116 0.36 -28.92 -0.54
N THR A 117 0.66 -27.63 -0.67
CA THR A 117 0.95 -26.76 0.49
C THR A 117 0.39 -25.35 0.27
N THR A 118 -0.50 -24.94 1.17
CA THR A 118 -0.97 -23.54 1.25
C THR A 118 -0.03 -22.77 2.16
N THR A 119 0.50 -21.66 1.66
CA THR A 119 1.34 -20.75 2.46
C THR A 119 0.47 -19.82 3.28
N ILE A 120 0.94 -19.43 4.46
CA ILE A 120 0.30 -18.42 5.32
C ILE A 120 0.06 -17.14 4.50
N PRO A 121 -1.15 -16.56 4.54
CA PRO A 121 -1.44 -15.35 3.79
C PRO A 121 -0.51 -14.21 4.21
N HIS A 122 0.17 -13.61 3.24
CA HIS A 122 0.99 -12.42 3.48
C HIS A 122 0.11 -11.18 3.34
N MET A 123 0.09 -10.34 4.39
CA MET A 123 -0.65 -9.09 4.39
C MET A 123 0.28 -7.90 4.09
N SER A 124 0.04 -7.22 2.98
CA SER A 124 0.71 -5.97 2.64
C SER A 124 -0.24 -4.80 2.90
N LYS A 125 0.23 -3.78 3.61
CA LYS A 125 -0.55 -2.58 3.96
C LYS A 125 0.04 -1.35 3.29
N LEU A 126 -0.82 -0.43 2.85
CA LEU A 126 -0.43 0.79 2.15
C LEU A 126 -1.17 1.99 2.74
N LEU A 127 -0.48 3.11 2.89
CA LEU A 127 -1.08 4.43 3.09
C LEU A 127 -1.44 5.01 1.72
N LEU A 128 -2.67 5.52 1.59
CA LEU A 128 -3.22 5.94 0.31
C LEU A 128 -3.77 7.38 0.38
N ILE A 129 -3.40 8.18 -0.62
CA ILE A 129 -4.06 9.44 -0.96
C ILE A 129 -4.43 9.43 -2.44
N TRP A 130 -5.56 10.06 -2.75
CA TRP A 130 -5.90 10.44 -4.11
C TRP A 130 -6.55 11.83 -4.14
N HIS A 131 -6.21 12.65 -5.12
CA HIS A 131 -6.96 13.88 -5.41
C HIS A 131 -8.14 13.64 -6.36
N THR A 132 -8.15 12.53 -7.10
CA THR A 132 -9.19 12.22 -8.11
C THR A 132 -9.61 10.74 -8.12
N ALA A 133 -10.81 10.44 -8.62
CA ALA A 133 -11.28 9.05 -8.81
C ALA A 133 -10.40 8.26 -9.80
N SER A 134 -9.74 8.95 -10.75
CA SER A 134 -8.77 8.34 -11.67
C SER A 134 -7.53 7.83 -10.94
N ALA A 135 -7.02 8.61 -9.97
CA ALA A 135 -5.90 8.20 -9.14
C ALA A 135 -6.25 6.98 -8.28
N LEU A 136 -7.47 6.92 -7.73
CA LEU A 136 -7.96 5.75 -7.01
C LEU A 136 -7.95 4.47 -7.87
N MET A 137 -8.40 4.60 -9.11
CA MET A 137 -8.45 3.49 -10.06
C MET A 137 -7.04 3.04 -10.47
N LYS A 138 -6.12 3.99 -10.74
CA LYS A 138 -4.71 3.70 -10.99
C LYS A 138 -4.05 3.01 -9.79
N MET A 139 -4.39 3.42 -8.58
CA MET A 139 -3.85 2.86 -7.33
C MET A 139 -4.36 1.43 -7.08
N MET A 140 -5.62 1.13 -7.40
CA MET A 140 -6.13 -0.25 -7.45
C MET A 140 -5.35 -1.10 -8.46
N TRP A 141 -5.12 -0.59 -9.67
CA TRP A 141 -4.31 -1.25 -10.70
C TRP A 141 -2.83 -1.37 -10.33
N PHE A 142 -2.34 -0.50 -9.45
CA PHE A 142 -0.95 -0.48 -9.01
C PHE A 142 -0.69 -1.40 -7.81
N CYS A 143 -1.65 -1.55 -6.88
CA CYS A 143 -1.66 -2.65 -5.90
C CYS A 143 -1.58 -4.01 -6.59
N LEU A 144 -2.20 -4.12 -7.77
CA LEU A 144 -2.07 -5.27 -8.67
C LEU A 144 -0.65 -5.42 -9.28
N TRP A 145 0.05 -4.32 -9.57
CA TRP A 145 1.34 -4.32 -10.27
C TRP A 145 2.60 -4.40 -9.37
N ILE A 146 2.70 -3.61 -8.29
CA ILE A 146 3.88 -3.66 -7.37
C ILE A 146 4.04 -5.03 -6.72
N MET A 147 2.93 -5.73 -6.43
CA MET A 147 2.98 -7.03 -5.77
C MET A 147 3.07 -8.22 -6.73
N ALA A 148 2.93 -7.98 -8.03
CA ALA A 148 3.30 -8.94 -9.06
C ALA A 148 4.83 -8.99 -9.28
N THR A 149 5.55 -7.90 -9.00
CA THR A 149 7.00 -7.77 -9.29
C THR A 149 7.91 -7.94 -8.07
N ARG A 150 7.38 -7.96 -6.84
CA ARG A 150 8.18 -8.22 -5.62
C ARG A 150 8.41 -9.73 -5.38
N TRP A 151 8.85 -10.46 -6.40
CA TRP A 151 9.42 -11.82 -6.26
C TRP A 151 10.37 -12.18 -7.42
N THR A 152 11.37 -11.34 -7.70
CA THR A 152 12.51 -11.70 -8.57
C THR A 152 13.89 -11.43 -7.96
N LYS A 153 14.00 -11.02 -6.68
CA LYS A 153 15.33 -10.83 -6.06
C LYS A 153 15.33 -11.13 -4.55
N SER A 154 15.30 -12.42 -4.22
CA SER A 154 15.76 -12.96 -2.93
C SER A 154 16.17 -14.41 -3.13
N ARG A 155 17.19 -14.61 -3.97
CA ARG A 155 18.12 -15.74 -3.94
C ARG A 155 19.44 -15.22 -4.49
N ASN A 156 20.33 -14.87 -3.57
CA ASN A 156 21.76 -15.11 -3.62
C ASN A 156 22.23 -15.13 -2.17
#